data_AF-A0A9D8BHJ9-F1
#
_entry.id   AF-A0A9D8BHJ9-F1
#
_cell.length_a   1.000
_cell.length_b   1.000
_cell.length_c   1.000
_cell.angle_alpha   90.00
_cell.angle_beta   90.00
_cell.angle_gamma   90.00
#
_symmetry.space_group_name_H-M   'P 1'
#
loop_
_entity.id
_entity.type
_entity.pdbx_description
1 polymer ?
#
loop_
_entity_poly.entity_id
_entity_poly.type
_entity_poly.pdbx_seq_one_letter_code
_entity_poly.pdbx_strand_id
1 'polypeptide(L)'
;KALWSSHIGPVSIERILKKNLASPRWVHYTLRKLIRQGWAITTSPGFYQLTEDGRKKASYIVRLHRLWELYLSRNFGSAPDKIHHSAEEMEHLITPELEGKLTQVLSNPSKDPHEQPIPSKEIL
;
A
#
# COMPACT_ATOMS: atom_id res chain seq x y z
N LYS A 1 1.06 -2.26 2.67
CA LYS A 1 1.43 -2.64 1.29
C LYS A 1 2.14 -4.00 1.17
N ALA A 2 3.24 -4.26 1.89
CA ALA A 2 4.03 -5.50 1.75
C ALA A 2 3.22 -6.81 1.87
N LEU A 3 2.35 -6.94 2.88
CA LEU A 3 1.49 -8.11 3.06
C LEU A 3 0.39 -8.27 1.99
N TRP A 4 -0.04 -7.17 1.38
CA TRP A 4 -1.11 -7.17 0.37
C TRP A 4 -0.62 -7.69 -0.98
N SER A 5 0.63 -7.42 -1.35
CA SER A 5 1.24 -7.87 -2.62
C SER A 5 1.30 -9.40 -2.80
N SER A 6 1.02 -10.16 -1.75
CA SER A 6 0.94 -11.63 -1.72
C SER A 6 -0.53 -12.01 -1.60
N HIS A 7 -1.23 -12.02 -2.73
CA HIS A 7 -2.67 -11.85 -2.79
C HIS A 7 -3.57 -12.88 -2.08
N ILE A 8 -3.09 -14.02 -1.56
CA ILE A 8 -4.02 -15.05 -1.04
C ILE A 8 -3.52 -15.79 0.21
N GLY A 9 -2.25 -15.65 0.62
CA GLY A 9 -1.67 -16.57 1.62
C GLY A 9 -0.79 -15.92 2.69
N PRO A 10 -0.41 -16.71 3.71
CA PRO A 10 0.55 -16.29 4.71
C PRO A 10 1.88 -15.86 4.10
N VAL A 11 2.52 -14.87 4.71
CA VAL A 11 3.79 -14.27 4.28
C VAL A 11 4.81 -14.45 5.39
N SER A 12 5.98 -14.99 5.05
CA SER A 12 7.08 -15.13 6.00
C SER A 12 7.66 -13.78 6.41
N ILE A 13 8.14 -13.68 7.65
CA ILE A 13 8.83 -12.50 8.18
C ILE A 13 10.04 -12.13 7.32
N GLU A 14 10.79 -13.12 6.82
CA GLU A 14 11.92 -12.90 5.92
C GLU A 14 11.50 -12.17 4.64
N ARG A 15 10.37 -12.57 4.04
CA ARG A 15 9.84 -11.91 2.84
C ARG A 15 9.35 -10.50 3.13
N ILE A 16 8.76 -10.27 4.31
CA ILE A 16 8.32 -8.93 4.74
C ILE A 16 9.52 -8.02 4.92
N LEU A 17 10.58 -8.49 5.59
CA LEU A 17 11.83 -7.75 5.80
C LEU A 17 12.53 -7.44 4.47
N LYS A 18 12.62 -8.41 3.55
CA LYS A 18 13.26 -8.19 2.24
C LYS A 18 12.54 -7.14 1.38
N LYS A 19 11.23 -7.00 1.54
CA LYS A 19 10.40 -6.04 0.79
C LYS A 19 10.26 -4.68 1.47
N ASN A 20 10.78 -4.51 2.68
CA ASN A 20 10.59 -3.30 3.47
C ASN A 20 11.94 -2.65 3.74
N LEU A 21 12.03 -1.34 3.51
CA LEU A 21 13.24 -0.58 3.76
C LEU A 21 13.42 -0.23 5.25
N ALA A 22 12.44 -0.55 6.11
CA ALA A 22 12.48 -0.29 7.54
C ALA A 22 13.31 -1.32 8.33
N SER A 23 13.82 -0.90 9.49
CA SER A 23 14.58 -1.78 10.39
C SER A 23 13.75 -2.99 10.87
N PRO A 24 14.39 -4.14 11.17
CA PRO A 24 13.67 -5.32 11.67
C PRO A 24 12.84 -5.05 12.93
N ARG A 25 13.38 -4.24 13.85
CA ARG A 25 12.67 -3.84 15.07
C ARG A 25 11.37 -3.12 14.76
N TRP A 26 11.39 -2.21 13.77
CA TRP A 26 10.21 -1.46 13.35
C TRP A 26 9.20 -2.38 12.66
N VAL A 27 9.64 -3.31 11.80
CA VAL A 27 8.76 -4.30 11.18
C VAL A 27 8.05 -5.16 12.24
N HIS A 28 8.76 -5.66 13.25
CA HIS A 28 8.14 -6.41 14.35
C HIS A 28 7.18 -5.57 15.20
N TYR A 29 7.49 -4.29 15.43
CA TYR A 29 6.58 -3.37 16.10
C TYR A 29 5.29 -3.17 15.29
N THR A 30 5.42 -2.90 13.99
CA THR A 30 4.30 -2.69 13.08
C THR A 30 3.43 -3.95 12.96
N LEU A 31 4.02 -5.14 12.83
CA LEU A 31 3.26 -6.39 12.81
C LEU A 31 2.44 -6.60 14.09
N ARG A 32 3.04 -6.39 15.26
CA ARG A 32 2.32 -6.46 16.54
C ARG A 32 1.18 -5.43 16.61
N LYS A 33 1.41 -4.22 16.11
CA LYS A 33 0.38 -3.17 16.03
C LYS A 33 -0.77 -3.59 15.12
N LEU A 34 -0.50 -4.12 13.92
CA LEU A 34 -1.51 -4.60 12.97
C LEU A 34 -2.33 -5.75 13.56
N ILE A 35 -1.69 -6.69 14.25
CA ILE A 35 -2.37 -7.80 14.93
C ILE A 35 -3.29 -7.29 16.03
N ARG A 36 -2.80 -6.38 16.89
CA ARG A 36 -3.60 -5.76 17.96
C ARG A 36 -4.80 -4.98 17.43
N GLN A 37 -4.70 -4.45 16.21
CA GLN A 37 -5.79 -3.73 15.52
C GLN A 37 -6.74 -4.67 14.76
N GLY A 38 -6.51 -5.99 14.76
CA GLY A 38 -7.32 -6.94 14.02
C GLY A 38 -7.11 -6.91 12.50
N TRP A 39 -6.07 -6.25 12.01
CA TRP A 39 -5.78 -6.13 10.56
C TRP A 39 -4.82 -7.21 10.05
N ALA A 40 -4.17 -7.94 10.95
CA ALA A 40 -3.32 -9.08 10.61
C ALA A 40 -3.46 -10.18 11.67
N ILE A 41 -3.10 -11.40 11.27
CA ILE A 41 -3.03 -12.57 12.14
C ILE A 41 -1.70 -13.28 11.93
N THR A 42 -1.25 -14.00 12.96
CA THR A 42 -0.17 -14.97 12.86
C THR A 42 -0.76 -16.33 12.54
N THR A 43 -0.39 -16.92 11.42
CA THR A 43 -0.92 -18.24 10.99
C THR A 43 -0.06 -19.39 11.49
N SER A 44 1.25 -19.15 11.63
CA SER A 44 2.24 -20.05 12.22
C SER A 44 3.46 -19.21 12.64
N PRO A 45 4.41 -19.74 13.44
CA PRO A 45 5.58 -18.99 13.87
C PRO A 45 6.34 -18.37 12.68
N GLY A 46 6.43 -17.03 12.66
CA GLY A 46 7.10 -16.28 11.59
C GLY A 46 6.27 -16.03 10.33
N PHE A 47 5.01 -16.46 10.27
CA PHE A 47 4.11 -16.24 9.13
C PHE A 47 2.90 -15.39 9.51
N TYR A 48 2.59 -14.43 8.65
CA TYR A 48 1.56 -13.42 8.89
C TYR A 48 0.62 -13.30 7.69
N GLN A 49 -0.65 -13.06 7.95
CA GLN A 49 -1.66 -12.86 6.92
C GLN A 49 -2.56 -11.67 7.28
N LEU A 50 -3.00 -10.91 6.28
CA LEU A 50 -4.02 -9.88 6.49
C LEU A 50 -5.39 -10.53 6.73
N THR A 51 -6.11 -10.02 7.72
CA THR A 51 -7.55 -10.29 7.85
C THR A 51 -8.30 -9.67 6.66
N GLU A 52 -9.59 -9.94 6.54
CA GLU A 52 -10.40 -9.31 5.49
C GLU A 52 -10.38 -7.78 5.58
N ASP A 53 -10.61 -7.23 6.77
CA ASP A 53 -10.52 -5.78 7.01
C ASP A 53 -9.11 -5.24 6.74
N GLY A 54 -8.09 -6.01 7.12
CA GLY A 54 -6.70 -5.69 6.82
C GLY A 54 -6.42 -5.63 5.32
N ARG A 55 -7.05 -6.52 4.52
CA ARG A 55 -6.94 -6.51 3.06
C ARG A 55 -7.61 -5.28 2.45
N LYS A 56 -8.82 -4.93 2.89
CA LYS A 56 -9.53 -3.71 2.43
C LYS A 56 -8.74 -2.45 2.75
N LYS A 57 -8.17 -2.38 3.96
CA LYS A 57 -7.35 -1.23 4.35
C LYS A 57 -6.04 -1.18 3.56
N ALA A 58 -5.39 -2.31 3.34
CA ALA A 58 -4.16 -2.36 2.59
C ALA A 58 -4.37 -2.10 1.08
N SER A 59 -5.48 -2.55 0.48
CA SER A 59 -5.83 -2.23 -0.91
C SER A 59 -6.06 -0.73 -1.08
N TYR A 60 -6.74 -0.09 -0.12
CA TYR A 60 -6.94 1.35 -0.12
C TYR A 60 -5.62 2.12 -0.08
N ILE A 61 -4.69 1.74 0.81
CA ILE A 61 -3.35 2.37 0.84
C ILE A 61 -2.60 2.16 -0.48
N VAL A 62 -2.66 0.98 -1.08
CA VAL A 62 -2.02 0.74 -2.40
C VAL A 62 -2.66 1.58 -3.50
N ARG A 63 -3.99 1.77 -3.48
CA ARG A 63 -4.68 2.68 -4.41
C ARG A 63 -4.14 4.10 -4.30
N LEU A 64 -4.06 4.65 -3.08
CA LEU A 64 -3.56 6.00 -2.86
C LEU A 64 -2.11 6.15 -3.32
N HIS A 65 -1.26 5.19 -3.00
CA HIS A 65 0.12 5.13 -3.46
C HIS A 65 0.22 5.24 -4.99
N ARG A 66 -0.52 4.39 -5.70
CA ARG A 66 -0.51 4.33 -7.17
C ARG A 66 -1.05 5.60 -7.83
N LEU A 67 -2.09 6.20 -7.24
CA LEU A 67 -2.61 7.49 -7.71
C LEU A 67 -1.55 8.59 -7.55
N TRP A 68 -0.83 8.62 -6.43
CA TRP A 68 0.25 9.58 -6.23
C TRP A 68 1.43 9.35 -7.17
N GLU A 69 1.88 8.10 -7.35
CA GLU A 69 2.92 7.80 -8.33
C GLU A 69 2.51 8.25 -9.74
N LEU A 70 1.27 7.96 -10.16
CA LEU A 70 0.79 8.38 -11.47
C LEU A 70 0.75 9.91 -11.61
N TYR A 71 0.24 10.60 -10.60
CA TYR A 71 0.18 12.05 -10.59
C TYR A 71 1.57 12.68 -10.63
N LEU A 72 2.49 12.22 -9.78
CA LEU A 72 3.84 12.75 -9.73
C LEU A 72 4.61 12.47 -11.02
N SER A 73 4.45 11.27 -11.60
CA SER A 73 5.08 10.92 -12.87
C SER A 73 4.59 11.81 -14.02
N ARG A 74 3.26 12.01 -14.14
CA ARG A 74 2.68 12.83 -15.20
C ARG A 74 3.03 14.31 -15.09
N ASN A 75 3.06 14.86 -13.88
CA ASN A 75 3.19 16.33 -13.69
C ASN A 75 4.64 16.80 -13.48
N PHE A 76 5.52 15.95 -12.97
CA PHE A 76 6.91 16.32 -12.70
C PHE A 76 7.92 15.61 -13.63
N GLY A 77 7.43 14.83 -14.62
CA GLY A 77 8.28 14.17 -15.63
C GLY A 77 9.34 13.24 -15.04
N SER A 78 9.16 12.82 -13.79
CA SER A 78 10.17 12.10 -13.03
C SER A 78 10.00 10.60 -13.22
N ALA A 79 11.13 9.88 -13.28
CA ALA A 79 11.13 8.42 -13.34
C ALA A 79 10.35 7.85 -12.13
N PRO A 80 9.48 6.84 -12.33
CA PRO A 80 8.67 6.26 -11.26
C PRO A 80 9.46 5.86 -10.01
N ASP A 81 10.66 5.31 -10.17
CA ASP A 81 11.52 4.92 -9.05
C ASP A 81 11.96 6.11 -8.17
N LYS A 82 12.05 7.32 -8.74
CA LYS A 82 12.45 8.54 -8.01
C LYS A 82 11.30 9.16 -7.21
N ILE A 83 10.06 8.93 -7.62
CA ILE A 83 8.86 9.49 -6.98
C ILE A 83 8.21 8.53 -5.98
N HIS A 84 8.62 7.25 -5.99
CA HIS A 84 8.08 6.22 -5.11
C HIS A 84 8.09 6.67 -3.65
N HIS A 85 9.23 7.18 -3.15
CA HIS A 85 9.36 7.65 -1.77
C HIS A 85 8.42 8.81 -1.46
N SER A 86 8.30 9.80 -2.35
CA SER A 86 7.35 10.91 -2.19
C SER A 86 5.91 10.39 -2.15
N ALA A 87 5.56 9.42 -3.00
CA ALA A 87 4.24 8.80 -2.99
C ALA A 87 3.97 8.02 -1.69
N GLU A 88 4.98 7.36 -1.10
CA GLU A 88 4.86 6.70 0.21
C GLU A 88 4.54 7.68 1.35
N GLU A 89 5.13 8.87 1.32
CA GLU A 89 4.84 9.91 2.33
C GLU A 89 3.43 10.48 2.15
N MET A 90 3.00 10.68 0.90
CA MET A 90 1.71 11.30 0.58
C MET A 90 0.51 10.38 0.76
N GLU A 91 0.67 9.05 0.62
CA GLU A 91 -0.44 8.08 0.69
C GLU A 91 -1.16 8.07 2.06
N HIS A 92 -0.52 8.61 3.10
CA HIS A 92 -1.06 8.68 4.45
C HIS A 92 -1.65 10.05 4.84
N LEU A 93 -1.52 11.06 3.97
CA LEU A 93 -1.87 12.46 4.27
C LEU A 93 -3.09 12.97 3.51
N ILE A 94 -3.75 12.11 2.73
CA ILE A 94 -4.83 12.49 1.82
C ILE A 94 -6.22 12.15 2.39
N THR A 95 -7.17 13.08 2.24
CA THR A 95 -8.59 12.87 2.61
C THR A 95 -9.35 12.16 1.48
N PRO A 96 -10.49 11.51 1.75
CA PRO A 96 -11.33 10.91 0.70
C PRO A 96 -11.80 11.90 -0.38
N GLU A 97 -11.97 13.18 0.00
CA GLU A 97 -12.31 14.26 -0.93
C GLU A 97 -11.14 14.56 -1.87
N LEU A 98 -9.93 14.71 -1.33
CA LEU A 98 -8.74 14.97 -2.12
C LEU A 98 -8.35 13.78 -3.01
N GLU A 99 -8.57 12.54 -2.54
CA GLU A 99 -8.47 11.35 -3.38
C GLU A 99 -9.43 11.41 -4.58
N GLY A 100 -10.68 11.85 -4.36
CA GLY A 100 -11.66 12.02 -5.42
C GLY A 100 -11.20 13.02 -6.47
N LYS A 101 -10.71 14.19 -6.03
CA LYS A 101 -10.13 15.21 -6.91
C LYS A 101 -8.91 14.67 -7.67
N LEU A 102 -8.01 13.97 -6.99
CA LEU A 102 -6.82 13.35 -7.60
C LEU A 102 -7.20 12.34 -8.68
N THR A 103 -8.19 11.48 -8.39
CA THR A 103 -8.72 10.50 -9.34
C THR A 103 -9.30 11.17 -10.59
N GLN A 104 -10.04 12.28 -10.41
CA GLN A 104 -10.61 13.06 -11.50
C GLN A 104 -9.53 13.73 -12.36
N VAL A 105 -8.53 14.37 -11.75
CA VAL A 105 -7.40 14.99 -12.45
C VAL A 105 -6.63 13.97 -13.29
N LEU A 106 -6.59 12.72 -12.85
CA LEU A 106 -5.95 11.62 -13.56
C LEU A 106 -6.85 10.94 -14.61
N SER A 107 -8.08 11.42 -14.79
CA SER A 107 -9.10 10.86 -15.70
C SER A 107 -9.51 9.43 -15.36
N ASN A 108 -9.75 9.15 -14.07
CA ASN A 108 -10.19 7.83 -13.57
C ASN A 108 -9.30 6.66 -14.05
N PRO A 109 -8.00 6.67 -13.73
CA PRO A 109 -7.05 5.70 -14.25
C PRO A 109 -7.32 4.29 -13.70
N SER A 110 -7.11 3.28 -14.55
CA SER A 110 -7.16 1.86 -14.15
C SER A 110 -5.79 1.25 -13.85
N LYS A 111 -4.69 1.92 -14.23
CA LYS A 111 -3.32 1.47 -14.07
C LYS A 111 -2.38 2.58 -13.58
N ASP A 112 -1.34 2.19 -12.86
CA ASP A 112 -0.25 3.06 -12.42
C ASP A 112 0.85 3.20 -13.50
N PRO A 113 1.92 4.00 -13.29
CA PRO A 113 3.03 4.15 -14.24
C PRO A 113 3.79 2.86 -14.58
N HIS A 114 3.61 1.81 -13.79
CA HIS A 114 4.24 0.50 -13.95
C HIS A 114 3.28 -0.54 -14.54
N GLU A 115 2.17 -0.10 -15.13
CA GLU A 115 1.11 -0.93 -15.71
C GLU A 115 0.40 -1.85 -14.71
N GLN A 116 0.53 -1.61 -13.40
CA GLN A 116 -0.16 -2.39 -12.39
C GLN A 116 -1.56 -1.84 -12.14
N PRO A 117 -2.56 -2.69 -11.87
CA PRO A 117 -3.94 -2.26 -11.69
C PRO A 117 -4.09 -1.37 -10.47
N ILE A 118 -4.72 -0.21 -10.59
CA ILE A 118 -5.09 0.61 -9.43
C ILE A 118 -6.29 -0.07 -8.75
N PRO A 119 -6.22 -0.48 -7.47
CA PRO A 119 -7.36 -1.07 -6.78
C PRO A 119 -8.58 -0.16 -6.85
N SER A 120 -9.77 -0.74 -7.01
CA SER A 120 -11.03 0.01 -6.97
C SER A 120 -11.19 0.70 -5.61
N LYS A 121 -11.92 1.81 -5.60
CA LYS A 121 -12.38 2.40 -4.35
C LYS A 121 -13.49 1.52 -3.79
N GLU A 122 -13.12 0.50 -3.02
CA GLU A 122 -14.08 -0.12 -2.10
C GLU A 122 -14.45 0.94 -1.06
N ILE A 123 -15.74 1.22 -0.93
CA ILE A 123 -16.24 2.10 0.12
C ILE A 123 -16.01 1.34 1.44
N LEU A 124 -15.02 1.79 2.21
CA LEU A 124 -14.73 1.29 3.56
C LEU A 124 -15.84 1.70 4.54
#